data_AF-A0A1W6ZVN2-F1
#
_entry.id   AF-A0A1W6ZVN2-F1
#
_cell.length_a   1.000
_cell.length_b   1.000
_cell.length_c   1.000
_cell.angle_alpha   90.00
_cell.angle_beta   90.00
_cell.angle_gamma   90.00
#
_symmetry.space_group_name_H-M   'P 1'
#
loop_
_entity.id
_entity.type
_entity.pdbx_description
1 polymer ?
#
loop_
_entity_poly.entity_id
_entity_poly.type
_entity_poly.pdbx_seq_one_letter_code
_entity_poly.pdbx_strand_id
1 'polypeptide(L)'
;MKTLSPPTFPIVVIEDRYGGAYSRGIWFAVARADVIIEGQSRGAWCLDHGPNGGDIEANIFWHEPPMWVASGASPDAALLALECKIQRPLGMALPNLE
;
A
#
# COMPACT_ATOMS: atom_id res chain seq x y z
N MET A 1 -15.36 15.41 17.67
CA MET A 1 -14.28 14.48 18.05
C MET A 1 -13.28 14.43 16.91
N LYS A 2 -11.99 14.76 17.13
CA LYS A 2 -10.94 14.46 16.14
C LYS A 2 -10.66 12.96 16.25
N THR A 3 -11.08 12.18 15.28
CA THR A 3 -10.57 10.81 15.10
C THR A 3 -9.07 10.94 14.85
N LEU A 4 -8.26 10.52 15.83
CA LEU A 4 -6.82 10.43 15.65
C LEU A 4 -6.60 9.29 14.65
N SER A 5 -6.27 9.64 13.40
CA SER A 5 -5.82 8.66 12.42
C SER A 5 -4.67 7.86 13.04
N PRO A 6 -4.65 6.52 12.90
CA PRO A 6 -3.54 5.73 13.42
C PRO A 6 -2.22 6.26 12.85
N PRO A 7 -1.13 6.25 13.63
CA PRO A 7 0.15 6.80 13.18
C PRO A 7 0.58 6.09 11.89
N THR A 8 0.86 6.87 10.85
CA THR A 8 1.27 6.39 9.53
C THR A 8 2.78 6.18 9.42
N PHE A 9 3.55 6.84 10.27
CA PHE A 9 5.01 6.83 10.27
C PHE A 9 5.61 5.64 11.03
N PRO A 10 6.82 5.18 10.64
CA PRO A 10 7.56 5.58 9.44
C PRO A 10 6.88 5.08 8.15
N ILE A 11 6.95 5.89 7.08
CA ILE A 11 6.49 5.51 5.74
C ILE A 11 7.70 5.19 4.88
N VAL A 12 7.66 4.08 4.17
CA VAL A 12 8.62 3.77 3.10
C VAL A 12 7.92 3.90 1.76
N VAL A 13 8.59 4.54 0.80
CA VAL A 13 8.14 4.65 -0.60
C VAL A 13 9.11 3.87 -1.48
N ILE A 14 8.57 3.00 -2.32
CA ILE A 14 9.32 2.02 -3.11
C ILE A 14 8.94 2.17 -4.58
N GLU A 15 9.95 2.14 -5.45
CA GLU A 15 9.77 2.04 -6.90
C GLU A 15 9.70 0.57 -7.31
N ASP A 16 8.62 0.19 -7.98
CA ASP A 16 8.43 -1.11 -8.63
C ASP A 16 9.05 -1.08 -10.03
N ARG A 17 10.21 -1.73 -10.16
CA ARG A 17 11.00 -1.75 -11.41
C ARG A 17 10.43 -2.64 -12.50
N TYR A 18 9.43 -3.46 -12.22
CA TYR A 18 8.74 -4.25 -13.24
C TYR A 18 7.69 -3.45 -14.03
N GLY A 19 7.69 -2.12 -13.88
CA GLY A 19 6.87 -1.20 -14.67
C GLY A 19 5.41 -1.11 -14.21
N GLY A 20 5.11 -1.61 -13.01
CA GLY A 20 3.79 -1.49 -12.40
C GLY A 20 2.73 -2.43 -12.98
N ALA A 21 3.15 -3.54 -13.59
CA ALA A 21 2.26 -4.51 -14.26
C ALA A 21 1.06 -4.93 -13.39
N TYR A 22 1.27 -5.03 -12.07
CA TYR A 22 0.25 -5.41 -11.10
C TYR A 22 -0.17 -4.25 -10.19
N SER A 23 0.79 -3.42 -9.76
CA SER A 23 0.60 -2.33 -8.79
C SER A 23 -0.20 -1.13 -9.31
N ARG A 24 -0.61 -1.12 -10.61
CA ARG A 24 -1.35 -0.02 -11.25
C ARG A 24 -0.63 1.33 -11.19
N GLY A 25 0.69 1.30 -10.99
CA GLY A 25 1.55 2.46 -10.79
C GLY A 25 2.98 1.99 -10.57
N ILE A 26 3.95 2.87 -10.77
CA ILE A 26 5.38 2.51 -10.62
C ILE A 26 5.82 2.63 -9.16
N TRP A 27 5.03 3.27 -8.30
CA TRP A 27 5.40 3.59 -6.93
C TRP A 27 4.39 3.05 -5.93
N PHE A 28 4.87 2.64 -4.75
CA PHE A 28 4.00 2.29 -3.64
C PHE A 28 4.54 2.74 -2.29
N ALA A 29 3.61 3.06 -1.38
CA ALA A 29 3.88 3.57 -0.05
C ALA A 29 3.36 2.59 1.02
N VAL A 30 4.17 2.37 2.06
CA VAL A 30 3.92 1.41 3.13
C VAL A 30 3.90 2.14 4.48
N ALA A 31 2.76 2.13 5.16
CA ALA A 31 2.60 2.74 6.49
C ALA A 31 3.11 1.84 7.60
N ARG A 32 3.76 2.47 8.59
CA ARG A 32 4.40 1.82 9.74
C ARG A 32 5.35 0.71 9.27
N ALA A 33 6.24 1.05 8.34
CA ALA A 33 7.05 0.08 7.59
C ALA A 33 7.95 -0.79 8.47
N ASP A 34 8.22 -0.37 9.71
CA ASP A 34 9.00 -1.06 10.74
C ASP A 34 8.18 -2.07 11.58
N VAL A 35 6.85 -2.06 11.50
CA VAL A 35 5.99 -3.02 12.22
C VAL A 35 6.24 -4.42 11.72
N ILE A 36 6.43 -5.35 12.65
CA ILE A 36 6.63 -6.76 12.34
C ILE A 36 5.30 -7.45 12.03
N ILE A 37 5.23 -8.10 10.87
CA ILE A 37 4.17 -9.01 10.46
C ILE A 37 4.83 -10.29 9.93
N GLU A 38 4.31 -11.45 10.32
CA GLU A 38 4.81 -12.76 9.83
C GLU A 38 6.34 -12.93 9.96
N GLY A 39 6.92 -12.38 11.03
CA GLY A 39 8.36 -12.49 11.32
C GLY A 39 9.26 -11.47 10.62
N GLN A 40 8.72 -10.56 9.81
CA GLN A 40 9.50 -9.51 9.13
C GLN A 40 8.84 -8.13 9.18
N SER A 41 9.59 -7.06 8.89
CA SER A 41 9.00 -5.72 8.84
C SER A 41 8.02 -5.61 7.66
N ARG A 42 6.98 -4.77 7.77
CA ARG A 42 6.04 -4.51 6.68
C ARG A 42 6.73 -4.10 5.38
N GLY A 43 7.82 -3.32 5.48
CA GLY A 43 8.62 -2.94 4.33
C GLY A 43 9.22 -4.16 3.63
N ALA A 44 9.83 -5.07 4.39
CA ALA A 44 10.39 -6.32 3.85
C ALA A 44 9.29 -7.25 3.31
N TRP A 45 8.19 -7.39 4.04
CA TRP A 45 7.04 -8.20 3.64
C TRP A 45 6.46 -7.76 2.29
N CYS A 46 6.30 -6.45 2.09
CA CYS A 46 5.84 -5.91 0.82
C CYS A 46 6.79 -6.18 -0.33
N LEU A 47 8.10 -6.16 -0.09
CA LEU A 47 9.08 -6.47 -1.13
C LEU A 47 8.96 -7.94 -1.56
N ASP A 48 8.88 -8.86 -0.60
CA ASP A 48 8.80 -10.30 -0.85
C ASP A 48 7.51 -10.73 -1.56
N HIS A 49 6.36 -10.18 -1.14
CA HIS A 49 5.04 -10.58 -1.68
C HIS A 49 4.56 -9.68 -2.83
N GLY A 50 5.16 -8.51 -2.98
CA GLY A 50 4.83 -7.54 -4.02
C GLY A 50 5.80 -7.66 -5.21
N PRO A 51 6.75 -6.71 -5.38
CA PRO A 51 7.58 -6.62 -6.58
C PRO A 51 8.59 -7.75 -6.76
N ASN A 52 8.96 -8.48 -5.69
CA ASN A 52 9.85 -9.66 -5.80
C ASN A 52 9.07 -10.99 -5.84
N GLY A 53 7.76 -10.96 -5.60
CA GLY A 53 6.91 -12.15 -5.62
C GLY A 53 6.78 -12.74 -7.02
N GLY A 54 6.39 -14.01 -7.13
CA GLY A 54 6.03 -14.59 -8.42
C GLY A 54 4.78 -13.92 -9.02
N ASP A 55 4.56 -14.04 -10.33
CA ASP A 55 3.43 -13.39 -11.03
C ASP A 55 2.07 -13.58 -10.34
N ILE A 56 1.80 -14.80 -9.85
CA ILE A 56 0.54 -15.13 -9.16
C ILE A 56 0.45 -14.43 -7.80
N GLU A 57 1.53 -14.45 -7.02
CA GLU A 57 1.58 -13.84 -5.68
C GLU A 57 1.49 -12.32 -5.78
N ALA A 58 2.26 -11.73 -6.69
CA ALA A 58 2.21 -10.30 -6.99
C ALA A 58 0.81 -9.89 -7.45
N ASN A 59 0.18 -10.67 -8.34
CA ASN A 59 -1.19 -10.40 -8.77
C ASN A 59 -2.18 -10.39 -7.59
N ILE A 60 -2.12 -11.39 -6.71
CA ILE A 60 -2.97 -11.49 -5.53
C ILE A 60 -2.74 -10.30 -4.59
N PHE A 61 -1.48 -10.00 -4.27
CA PHE A 61 -1.11 -8.88 -3.41
C PHE A 61 -1.65 -7.55 -3.96
N TRP A 62 -1.49 -7.30 -5.25
CA TRP A 62 -1.88 -6.02 -5.85
C TRP A 62 -3.37 -5.94 -6.20
N HIS A 63 -4.07 -7.06 -6.31
CA HIS A 63 -5.51 -7.08 -6.46
C HIS A 63 -6.20 -6.51 -5.22
N GLU A 64 -5.75 -6.92 -4.04
CA GLU A 64 -6.27 -6.47 -2.75
C GLU A 64 -5.14 -6.12 -1.77
N PRO A 65 -4.44 -4.99 -1.98
CA PRO A 65 -3.30 -4.65 -1.15
C PRO A 65 -3.76 -4.33 0.27
N PRO A 66 -2.98 -4.68 1.31
CA PRO A 66 -3.33 -4.41 2.70
C PRO A 66 -3.66 -2.92 2.93
N MET A 67 -4.49 -2.62 3.93
CA MET A 67 -4.95 -1.25 4.22
C MET A 67 -3.80 -0.24 4.50
N TRP A 68 -2.62 -0.75 4.84
CA TRP A 68 -1.40 0.00 5.12
C TRP A 68 -0.45 0.09 3.91
N VAL A 69 -0.90 -0.29 2.71
CA VAL A 69 -0.18 -0.19 1.43
C VAL A 69 -1.06 0.52 0.39
N ALA A 70 -0.48 1.43 -0.38
CA ALA A 70 -1.13 2.03 -1.54
C ALA A 70 -0.11 2.31 -2.66
N SER A 71 -0.57 2.42 -3.90
CA SER A 71 0.26 2.66 -5.08
C SER A 71 -0.15 3.91 -5.86
N GLY A 72 0.75 4.40 -6.71
CA GLY A 72 0.55 5.57 -7.56
C GLY A 72 1.56 5.66 -8.70
N ALA A 73 1.27 6.54 -9.67
CA ALA A 73 2.15 6.79 -10.81
C ALA A 73 3.43 7.58 -10.46
N SER A 74 3.49 8.16 -9.26
CA SER A 74 4.64 8.89 -8.71
C SER A 74 4.76 8.63 -7.20
N PRO A 75 5.91 8.95 -6.57
CA PRO A 75 6.06 8.87 -5.11
C PRO A 75 4.96 9.62 -4.36
N ASP A 76 4.68 10.85 -4.79
CA ASP A 76 3.65 11.70 -4.17
C ASP A 76 2.24 11.12 -4.36
N ALA A 77 1.94 10.57 -5.53
CA ALA A 77 0.65 9.94 -5.79
C ALA A 77 0.45 8.69 -4.89
N ALA A 78 1.50 7.90 -4.65
CA ALA A 78 1.45 6.76 -3.74
C ALA A 78 1.22 7.20 -2.28
N LEU A 79 1.86 8.29 -1.84
CA LEU A 79 1.64 8.88 -0.52
C LEU A 79 0.21 9.39 -0.35
N LEU A 80 -0.30 10.17 -1.32
CA LEU A 80 -1.67 10.69 -1.30
C LEU A 80 -2.70 9.55 -1.27
N ALA A 81 -2.47 8.49 -2.06
CA ALA A 81 -3.33 7.31 -2.06
C ALA A 81 -3.32 6.60 -0.70
N LEU A 82 -2.15 6.49 -0.05
CA LEU A 82 -2.02 5.90 1.28
C LEU A 82 -2.74 6.73 2.34
N GLU A 83 -2.59 8.05 2.31
CA GLU A 83 -3.31 8.97 3.20
C GLU A 83 -4.82 8.84 3.03
N CYS A 84 -5.31 8.84 1.78
CA CYS A 84 -6.72 8.63 1.48
C CYS A 84 -7.21 7.26 2.00
N LYS A 85 -6.39 6.21 1.89
CA LYS A 85 -6.73 4.85 2.34
C LYS A 85 -6.82 4.77 3.86
N ILE A 86 -5.93 5.44 4.58
CA ILE A 86 -5.85 5.39 6.05
C ILE A 86 -6.83 6.36 6.72
N GLN A 87 -7.13 7.49 6.09
CA GLN A 87 -8.11 8.47 6.59
C GLN A 87 -9.56 8.05 6.36
N ARG A 88 -9.83 7.06 5.51
CA ARG A 88 -11.18 6.51 5.32
C ARG A 88 -11.67 5.88 6.63
N PRO A 89 -12.79 6.35 7.21
CA PRO A 89 -13.42 5.67 8.33
C PRO A 89 -13.81 4.25 7.90
N LEU A 90 -13.55 3.26 8.76
CA LEU A 90 -14.15 1.92 8.65
C LEU A 90 -15.68 2.09 8.63
N GLY A 91 -16.31 2.08 7.44
CA GLY A 91 -17.76 2.15 7.31
C GLY A 91 -18.35 2.85 6.09
N MET A 92 -17.58 3.51 5.21
CA MET A 92 -18.15 4.04 3.96
C MET A 92 -17.85 3.11 2.78
N ALA A 93 -18.88 2.40 2.33
CA ALA A 93 -18.91 1.72 1.05
C ALA A 93 -18.56 2.71 -0.08
N LEU A 94 -17.84 2.21 -1.09
CA LEU A 94 -17.60 2.96 -2.33
C LEU A 94 -18.97 3.35 -2.92
N PRO A 95 -19.22 4.62 -3.28
CA PRO A 95 -20.35 4.92 -4.14
C PRO A 95 -20.12 4.17 -5.45
N ASN A 96 -21.09 3.36 -5.85
CA ASN A 96 -21.10 2.71 -7.15
C ASN A 96 -20.85 3.78 -8.22
N LEU A 97 -19.72 3.66 -8.93
CA LEU A 97 -19.52 4.39 -10.17
C LEU A 97 -20.31 3.63 -11.23
N GLU A 98 -21.54 4.09 -11.48
CA GLU A 98 -22.29 3.80 -12.71
C GLU A 98 -21.62 4.45 -13.92
#